data_AF-A0A3P7MHX7-F1
#
_entry.id   AF-A0A3P7MHX7-F1
#
_cell.length_a   1.000
_cell.length_b   1.000
_cell.length_c   1.000
_cell.angle_alpha   90.00
_cell.angle_beta   90.00
_cell.angle_gamma   90.00
#
_symmetry.space_group_name_H-M   'P 1'
#
loop_
_entity.id
_entity.type
_entity.pdbx_description
1 polymer ?
#
loop_
_entity_poly.entity_id
_entity_poly.type
_entity_poly.pdbx_seq_one_letter_code
_entity_poly.pdbx_strand_id
1 'polypeptide(L)'
;MKRIGNLLVDFFKGPTVEMVRLQGLELLISFTAKENMIYMRVYRVLLMKSATNVPRVELLEMGPSIDFKVDRTKLASDDLFKAACKKPKALMVSSRVCMHLMFFQAKRRKNMSEDVFGNQLARVHIGKQNTDAIQTRKVKALRKTKAAAPSSQADDMEDGSDEGNYEDGSDAEEGMEE
;
A
#
# COMPACT_ATOMS: atom_id res chain seq x y z
N MET A 1 -16.89 -20.53 -0.80
CA MET A 1 -17.41 -19.99 0.48
C MET A 1 -17.35 -18.46 0.64
N LYS A 2 -16.56 -17.70 -0.12
CA LYS A 2 -16.41 -16.23 0.05
C LYS A 2 -17.74 -15.46 0.12
N ARG A 3 -18.71 -15.78 -0.73
CA ARG A 3 -20.03 -15.09 -0.75
C ARG A 3 -20.87 -15.36 0.50
N ILE A 4 -20.79 -16.57 1.07
CA ILE A 4 -21.49 -16.94 2.31
C ILE A 4 -20.85 -16.22 3.49
N GLY A 5 -19.52 -16.14 3.54
CA GLY A 5 -18.82 -15.35 4.56
C GLY A 5 -19.24 -13.88 4.54
N ASN A 6 -19.33 -13.27 3.35
CA ASN A 6 -19.80 -11.89 3.21
C ASN A 6 -21.25 -11.71 3.69
N LEU A 7 -22.13 -12.68 3.42
CA LEU A 7 -23.51 -12.66 3.91
C LEU A 7 -23.56 -12.69 5.44
N LEU A 8 -22.79 -13.58 6.08
CA LEU A 8 -22.74 -13.68 7.54
C LEU A 8 -22.20 -12.40 8.17
N VAL A 9 -21.13 -11.83 7.61
CA VAL A 9 -20.60 -10.54 8.07
C VAL A 9 -21.64 -9.43 7.94
N ASP A 10 -22.36 -9.36 6.81
CA ASP A 10 -23.36 -8.32 6.60
C ASP A 10 -24.54 -8.42 7.58
N PHE A 11 -24.92 -9.64 7.97
CA PHE A 11 -25.97 -9.89 8.96
C PHE A 11 -25.55 -9.48 10.38
N PHE A 12 -24.31 -9.75 10.79
CA PHE A 12 -23.83 -9.54 12.16
C PHE A 12 -23.04 -8.24 12.41
N LYS A 13 -22.65 -7.47 11.37
CA LYS A 13 -21.79 -6.28 11.53
C LYS A 13 -22.41 -5.12 12.32
N GLY A 14 -23.75 -5.02 12.38
CA GLY A 14 -24.43 -3.90 13.03
C GLY A 14 -24.12 -2.51 12.41
N PRO A 15 -24.28 -1.42 13.17
CA PRO A 15 -23.98 -0.07 12.72
C PRO A 15 -22.47 0.17 12.63
N THR A 16 -22.03 0.92 11.61
CA THR A 16 -20.63 1.33 11.46
C THR A 16 -20.32 2.49 12.41
N VAL A 17 -19.40 2.29 13.34
CA VAL A 17 -18.94 3.30 14.31
C VAL A 17 -17.44 3.51 14.16
N GLU A 18 -16.97 4.75 14.29
CA GLU A 18 -15.55 5.10 14.14
C GLU A 18 -14.69 4.72 15.36
N MET A 19 -15.26 4.83 16.57
CA MET A 19 -14.58 4.55 17.83
C MET A 19 -15.43 3.64 18.72
N VAL A 20 -14.80 2.63 19.30
CA VAL A 20 -15.44 1.65 20.19
C VAL A 20 -14.73 1.66 21.54
N ARG A 21 -15.50 1.62 22.63
CA ARG A 21 -14.95 1.48 23.99
C ARG A 21 -14.59 0.02 24.28
N LEU A 22 -13.53 -0.20 25.07
CA LEU A 22 -13.10 -1.55 25.45
C LEU A 22 -14.18 -2.33 26.19
N GLN A 23 -14.99 -1.67 27.03
CA GLN A 23 -16.12 -2.29 27.72
C GLN A 23 -17.22 -2.76 26.76
N GLY A 24 -17.27 -2.24 25.54
CA GLY A 24 -18.23 -2.68 24.52
C GLY A 24 -17.82 -3.95 23.77
N LEU A 25 -16.62 -4.48 24.03
CA LEU A 25 -16.12 -5.71 23.40
C LEU A 25 -16.48 -6.92 24.25
N GLU A 26 -17.78 -7.23 24.34
CA GLU A 26 -18.29 -8.31 25.21
C GLU A 26 -18.49 -9.64 24.49
N LEU A 27 -18.85 -9.61 23.21
CA LEU A 27 -19.30 -10.76 22.43
C LEU A 27 -18.39 -11.00 21.22
N LEU A 28 -17.95 -12.25 21.05
CA LEU A 28 -17.19 -12.72 19.90
C LEU A 28 -17.97 -13.84 19.22
N ILE A 29 -18.30 -13.65 17.94
CA ILE A 29 -18.93 -14.67 17.10
C ILE A 29 -17.85 -15.23 16.17
N SER A 30 -17.58 -16.53 16.29
CA SER A 30 -16.62 -17.24 15.45
C SER A 30 -17.33 -18.10 14.42
N PHE A 31 -16.90 -17.99 13.17
CA PHE A 31 -17.33 -18.85 12.07
C PHE A 31 -16.14 -19.62 11.52
N THR A 32 -16.12 -20.93 11.72
CA THR A 32 -15.08 -21.82 11.20
C THR A 32 -15.65 -22.65 10.06
N ALA A 33 -14.97 -22.69 8.92
CA ALA A 33 -15.44 -23.42 7.76
C ALA A 33 -14.53 -24.63 7.47
N LYS A 34 -15.11 -25.83 7.42
CA LYS A 34 -14.39 -27.10 7.14
C LYS A 34 -15.27 -28.00 6.28
N GLU A 35 -14.75 -28.56 5.19
CA GLU A 35 -15.38 -29.64 4.41
C GLU A 35 -16.89 -29.42 4.12
N ASN A 36 -17.26 -28.19 3.73
CA ASN A 36 -18.63 -27.73 3.45
C ASN A 36 -19.59 -27.55 4.65
N MET A 37 -19.07 -27.69 5.87
CA MET A 37 -19.76 -27.32 7.10
C MET A 37 -19.23 -25.98 7.64
N ILE A 38 -20.12 -25.20 8.25
CA ILE A 38 -19.79 -23.94 8.91
C ILE A 38 -20.19 -24.07 10.37
N TYR A 39 -19.20 -24.00 11.25
CA TYR A 39 -19.37 -24.04 12.69
C TYR A 39 -19.48 -22.61 13.21
N MET A 40 -20.63 -22.27 13.77
CA MET A 40 -20.85 -21.03 14.50
C MET A 40 -20.69 -21.28 15.99
N ARG A 41 -19.82 -20.50 16.62
CA ARG A 41 -19.61 -20.51 18.08
C ARG A 41 -19.66 -19.08 18.58
N VAL A 42 -20.22 -18.90 19.77
CA VAL A 42 -20.37 -17.59 20.39
C VAL A 42 -19.73 -17.60 21.77
N TYR A 43 -18.76 -16.70 21.94
CA TYR A 43 -17.97 -16.56 23.12
C TYR A 43 -18.20 -15.20 23.77
N ARG A 44 -18.20 -15.19 25.09
CA ARG A 44 -18.04 -13.99 25.91
C ARG A 44 -16.55 -13.70 26.06
N VAL A 45 -16.17 -12.45 25.87
CA VAL A 45 -14.80 -11.98 26.07
C VAL A 45 -14.63 -11.54 27.52
N LEU A 46 -13.65 -12.12 28.22
CA LEU A 46 -13.25 -11.74 29.57
C LEU A 46 -11.85 -11.11 29.50
N LEU A 47 -11.75 -9.86 29.94
CA LEU A 47 -10.48 -9.12 29.97
C LEU A 47 -9.89 -9.23 31.38
N MET A 48 -8.85 -10.06 31.52
CA MET A 48 -8.11 -10.23 32.77
C MET A 48 -6.94 -9.25 32.84
N LYS A 49 -6.53 -8.91 34.08
CA LYS A 49 -5.35 -8.09 34.33
C LYS A 49 -4.09 -8.77 33.80
N SER A 50 -3.27 -8.00 33.09
CA SER A 50 -1.95 -8.40 32.60
C SER A 50 -0.88 -7.43 33.13
N ALA A 51 0.40 -7.77 32.94
CA ALA A 51 1.53 -6.92 33.31
C ALA A 51 1.89 -5.87 32.23
N THR A 52 1.20 -5.89 31.09
CA THR A 52 1.44 -5.03 29.92
C THR A 52 0.21 -4.14 29.67
N ASN A 53 0.34 -3.14 28.82
CA ASN A 53 -0.77 -2.26 28.41
C ASN A 53 -1.94 -2.99 27.72
N VAL A 54 -1.76 -4.24 27.27
CA VAL A 54 -2.80 -5.06 26.61
C VAL A 54 -3.35 -6.10 27.59
N PRO A 55 -4.67 -6.17 27.86
CA PRO A 55 -5.25 -7.13 28.80
C PRO A 55 -5.14 -8.57 28.28
N ARG A 56 -5.14 -9.54 29.20
CA ARG A 56 -5.16 -10.97 28.84
C ARG A 56 -6.60 -11.37 28.51
N VAL A 57 -6.82 -11.87 27.30
CA VAL A 57 -8.14 -12.24 26.81
C VAL A 57 -8.42 -13.71 27.10
N GLU A 58 -9.50 -13.97 27.83
CA GLU A 58 -10.07 -15.31 28.03
C GLU A 58 -11.45 -15.38 27.38
N LEU A 59 -11.79 -16.53 26.81
CA LEU A 59 -13.05 -16.74 26.12
C LEU A 59 -13.90 -17.75 26.90
N LEU A 60 -15.12 -17.34 27.24
CA LEU A 60 -16.11 -18.22 27.87
C LEU A 60 -17.21 -18.52 26.86
N GLU A 61 -17.49 -19.80 26.58
CA GLU A 61 -18.56 -20.16 25.65
C GLU A 61 -19.93 -19.80 26.25
N MET A 62 -20.64 -18.89 25.59
CA MET A 62 -21.98 -18.44 26.01
C MET A 62 -23.08 -19.11 25.18
N GLY A 63 -22.76 -19.51 23.94
CA GLY A 63 -23.70 -20.07 22.96
C GLY A 63 -24.41 -18.99 22.11
N PRO A 64 -25.13 -19.34 21.02
CA PRO A 64 -25.42 -20.67 20.51
C PRO A 64 -24.27 -21.35 19.77
N SER A 65 -24.24 -22.68 19.83
CA SER A 65 -23.32 -23.54 19.12
C SER A 65 -24.09 -24.22 17.98
N ILE A 66 -23.86 -23.79 16.75
CA ILE A 66 -24.65 -24.21 15.59
C ILE A 66 -23.72 -24.72 14.50
N ASP A 67 -24.07 -25.85 13.92
CA ASP A 67 -23.35 -26.44 12.80
C ASP A 67 -24.22 -26.34 11.55
N PHE A 68 -23.83 -25.47 10.63
CA PHE A 68 -24.53 -25.29 9.36
C PHE A 68 -23.96 -26.22 8.31
N LYS A 69 -24.84 -26.87 7.55
CA LYS A 69 -24.49 -27.57 6.32
C LYS A 69 -25.01 -26.78 5.13
N VAL A 70 -24.14 -26.53 4.15
CA VAL A 70 -24.53 -25.81 2.94
C VAL A 70 -25.03 -26.81 1.89
N ASP A 71 -26.35 -26.87 1.71
CA ASP A 71 -26.96 -27.77 0.73
C ASP A 71 -27.23 -27.04 -0.60
N ARG A 72 -28.29 -26.23 -0.67
CA ARG A 72 -28.70 -25.53 -1.90
C ARG A 72 -28.12 -24.13 -1.93
N THR A 73 -27.56 -23.73 -3.08
CA THR A 73 -27.05 -22.36 -3.28
C THR A 73 -27.67 -21.73 -4.53
N LYS A 74 -28.23 -20.52 -4.36
CA LYS A 74 -28.69 -19.68 -5.47
C LYS A 74 -27.94 -18.36 -5.41
N LEU A 75 -26.73 -18.35 -5.97
CA LEU A 75 -25.86 -17.18 -5.97
C LEU A 75 -26.20 -16.28 -7.17
N ALA A 76 -26.07 -14.96 -6.99
CA ALA A 76 -26.26 -13.99 -8.07
C ALA A 76 -25.22 -14.17 -9.19
N SER A 77 -25.52 -13.70 -10.40
CA SER A 77 -24.52 -13.59 -11.47
C SER A 77 -23.42 -12.60 -11.11
N ASP A 78 -22.26 -12.74 -11.75
CA ASP A 78 -21.10 -11.90 -11.44
C ASP A 78 -21.33 -10.42 -11.77
N ASP A 79 -22.11 -10.13 -12.81
CA ASP A 79 -22.41 -8.75 -13.20
C ASP A 79 -23.34 -8.06 -12.20
N LEU A 80 -24.34 -8.77 -11.71
CA LEU A 80 -25.24 -8.27 -10.66
C LEU A 80 -24.46 -8.04 -9.37
N PHE A 81 -23.59 -8.99 -8.99
CA PHE A 81 -22.75 -8.85 -7.81
C PHE A 81 -21.80 -7.64 -7.91
N LYS A 82 -21.16 -7.43 -9.06
CA LYS A 82 -20.31 -6.25 -9.32
C LYS A 82 -21.11 -4.95 -9.23
N ALA A 83 -22.32 -4.93 -9.80
CA ALA A 83 -23.19 -3.75 -9.75
C ALA A 83 -23.58 -3.41 -8.30
N ALA A 84 -23.94 -4.41 -7.48
CA ALA A 84 -24.30 -4.23 -6.09
C ALA A 84 -23.11 -3.78 -5.20
N CYS A 85 -21.89 -4.26 -5.47
CA CYS A 85 -20.69 -3.87 -4.73
C CYS A 85 -20.11 -2.50 -5.16
N LYS A 86 -20.78 -1.76 -6.05
CA LYS A 86 -20.32 -0.46 -6.52
C LYS A 86 -20.43 0.58 -5.42
N LYS A 87 -19.28 1.01 -4.88
CA LYS A 87 -19.22 2.12 -3.92
C LYS A 87 -19.55 3.45 -4.61
N PRO A 88 -20.32 4.35 -3.96
CA PRO A 88 -20.57 5.67 -4.53
C PRO A 88 -19.25 6.44 -4.63
N LYS A 89 -19.08 7.18 -5.73
CA LYS A 89 -17.84 7.91 -6.02
C LYS A 89 -17.46 8.89 -4.91
N ALA A 90 -18.43 9.42 -4.16
CA ALA A 90 -18.19 10.28 -3.01
C ALA A 90 -17.46 9.57 -1.85
N LEU A 91 -17.77 8.30 -1.58
CA LEU A 91 -17.16 7.53 -0.48
C LEU A 91 -15.82 6.89 -0.88
N MET A 92 -15.56 6.68 -2.18
CA MET A 92 -14.24 6.21 -2.63
C MET A 92 -13.13 7.25 -2.39
N VAL A 93 -13.51 8.49 -2.12
CA VAL A 93 -12.61 9.63 -1.90
C VAL A 93 -12.35 9.88 -0.41
N SER A 94 -13.24 9.40 0.48
CA SER A 94 -13.18 9.68 1.91
C SER A 94 -12.36 8.70 2.74
N SER A 95 -11.85 7.60 2.16
CA SER A 95 -11.01 6.66 2.91
C SER A 95 -9.60 7.24 3.11
N ARG A 96 -9.43 7.91 4.25
CA ARG A 96 -8.27 8.63 4.82
C ARG A 96 -8.41 10.15 4.75
N VAL A 97 -9.07 10.68 5.77
CA VAL A 97 -8.94 12.05 6.29
C VAL A 97 -9.25 13.15 5.27
N CYS A 98 -10.53 13.32 4.92
CA CYS A 98 -11.06 14.66 4.67
C CYS A 98 -12.59 14.58 4.70
N MET A 99 -13.17 14.92 5.85
CA MET A 99 -14.61 15.07 6.03
C MET A 99 -14.93 16.56 6.07
N HIS A 100 -14.72 17.27 4.96
CA HIS A 100 -15.49 18.49 4.72
C HIS A 100 -15.68 18.70 3.22
N LEU A 101 -16.91 19.10 2.92
CA LEU A 101 -17.52 19.50 1.65
C LEU A 101 -16.70 19.48 0.34
N MET A 102 -17.41 18.94 -0.65
CA MET A 102 -17.42 19.29 -2.07
C MET A 102 -16.64 18.43 -3.07
N PHE A 103 -17.45 17.83 -3.95
CA PHE A 103 -17.23 17.67 -5.37
C PHE A 103 -16.11 16.72 -5.81
N PHE A 104 -16.43 15.44 -5.72
CA PHE A 104 -16.34 14.53 -6.87
C PHE A 104 -14.97 14.49 -7.58
N GLN A 105 -13.93 14.03 -6.90
CA GLN A 105 -12.70 13.64 -7.61
C GLN A 105 -12.32 12.19 -7.36
N ALA A 106 -12.55 11.39 -8.41
CA ALA A 106 -12.53 9.94 -8.49
C ALA A 106 -11.17 9.25 -8.25
N LYS A 107 -10.19 9.90 -7.61
CA LYS A 107 -8.90 9.38 -7.10
C LYS A 107 -8.12 10.57 -6.57
N ARG A 108 -7.34 10.38 -5.49
CA ARG A 108 -6.40 11.40 -4.99
C ARG A 108 -5.57 11.95 -6.16
N ARG A 109 -5.59 13.26 -6.38
CA ARG A 109 -4.74 13.90 -7.39
C ARG A 109 -3.28 13.62 -7.03
N LYS A 110 -2.51 13.06 -7.96
CA LYS A 110 -1.07 12.83 -7.75
C LYS A 110 -0.39 14.18 -7.47
N ASN A 111 0.63 14.15 -6.62
CA ASN A 111 1.48 15.29 -6.28
C ASN A 111 0.79 16.45 -5.54
N MET A 112 -0.41 16.23 -4.99
CA MET A 112 -1.10 17.18 -4.12
C MET A 112 -1.31 16.56 -2.72
N SER A 113 -0.96 17.30 -1.69
CA SER A 113 -1.16 16.95 -0.29
C SER A 113 -1.87 18.08 0.44
N GLU A 114 -2.64 17.75 1.48
CA GLU A 114 -3.28 18.70 2.37
C GLU A 114 -2.49 18.73 3.68
N ASP A 115 -2.23 19.92 4.19
CA ASP A 115 -1.62 20.14 5.51
C ASP A 115 -2.67 19.98 6.63
N VAL A 116 -2.24 19.86 7.89
CA VAL A 116 -3.13 19.73 9.06
C VAL A 116 -4.10 20.91 9.21
N PHE A 117 -3.74 22.06 8.66
CA PHE A 117 -4.58 23.27 8.61
C PHE A 117 -5.46 23.36 7.35
N GLY A 118 -5.45 22.35 6.47
CA GLY A 118 -6.25 22.32 5.23
C GLY A 118 -5.61 23.07 4.04
N ASN A 119 -4.36 23.53 4.16
CA ASN A 119 -3.65 24.16 3.04
C ASN A 119 -3.26 23.11 1.98
N GLN A 120 -3.50 23.42 0.70
CA GLN A 120 -3.11 22.55 -0.41
C GLN A 120 -1.66 22.79 -0.80
N LEU A 121 -0.83 21.77 -0.67
CA LEU A 121 0.58 21.75 -1.06
C LEU A 121 0.75 20.91 -2.33
N ALA A 122 1.36 21.49 -3.35
CA ALA A 122 1.72 20.79 -4.58
C ALA A 122 3.22 20.50 -4.63
N ARG A 123 3.59 19.25 -4.92
CA ARG A 123 5.00 18.87 -5.13
C ARG A 123 5.36 18.98 -6.60
N VAL A 124 6.35 19.83 -6.90
CA VAL A 124 6.98 19.90 -8.22
C VAL A 124 8.21 19.00 -8.20
N HIS A 125 8.33 18.10 -9.18
CA HIS A 125 9.51 17.25 -9.35
C HIS A 125 10.36 17.84 -10.47
N ILE A 126 11.41 18.55 -10.08
CA ILE A 126 12.39 19.10 -11.01
C ILE A 126 13.31 17.95 -11.42
N GLY A 127 13.43 17.70 -12.73
CA GLY A 127 14.36 16.70 -13.25
C GLY A 127 15.82 17.10 -13.05
N LYS A 128 16.75 16.15 -13.22
CA LYS A 128 18.19 16.44 -13.20
C LYS A 128 18.54 17.43 -14.32
N GLN A 129 19.13 18.58 -13.98
CA GLN A 129 19.60 19.57 -14.95
C GLN A 129 21.04 19.24 -15.35
N ASN A 130 21.26 18.90 -16.63
CA ASN A 130 22.60 18.64 -17.17
C ASN A 130 23.22 19.95 -17.68
N THR A 131 24.06 20.57 -16.86
CA THR A 131 24.75 21.83 -17.19
C THR A 131 25.92 21.66 -18.15
N ASP A 132 26.47 20.46 -18.23
CA ASP A 132 27.69 20.18 -19.01
C ASP A 132 27.44 20.23 -20.53
N ALA A 133 26.19 20.05 -20.95
CA ALA A 133 25.79 20.20 -22.35
C ALA A 133 25.68 21.67 -22.79
N ILE A 134 25.70 22.62 -21.85
CA ILE A 134 25.49 24.04 -22.14
C ILE A 134 26.82 24.69 -22.54
N GLN A 135 27.04 24.88 -23.84
CA GLN A 135 28.16 25.68 -24.32
C GLN A 135 27.85 27.18 -24.17
N THR A 136 28.65 27.89 -23.38
CA THR A 136 28.55 29.35 -23.27
C THR A 136 29.06 30.04 -24.52
N ARG A 137 28.54 31.24 -24.82
CA ARG A 137 29.03 32.08 -25.93
C ARG A 137 30.54 32.32 -25.79
N LYS A 138 31.30 31.89 -26.80
CA LYS A 138 32.77 32.08 -26.86
C LYS A 138 33.11 33.53 -27.21
N VAL A 139 33.19 34.39 -26.19
CA VAL A 139 33.59 35.79 -26.34
C VAL A 139 35.10 35.94 -26.47
N LYS A 140 35.55 37.02 -27.13
CA LYS A 140 36.98 37.28 -27.41
C LYS A 140 37.82 37.37 -26.13
N ALA A 141 37.27 37.88 -25.03
CA ALA A 141 37.96 38.05 -23.76
C ALA A 141 38.33 36.70 -23.08
N LEU A 142 37.58 35.63 -23.32
CA LEU A 142 37.81 34.30 -22.72
C LEU A 142 38.68 33.39 -23.61
N ARG A 143 39.11 33.88 -24.78
CA ARG A 143 40.00 33.13 -25.66
C ARG A 143 41.42 33.25 -25.13
N LYS A 144 42.07 32.11 -24.85
CA LYS A 144 43.48 32.05 -24.44
C LYS A 144 44.35 32.70 -25.52
N THR A 145 45.02 33.79 -25.17
CA THR A 145 46.03 34.42 -26.02
C THR A 145 47.33 33.65 -25.87
N LYS A 146 48.10 33.50 -26.97
CA LYS A 146 49.37 32.74 -27.00
C LYS A 146 50.43 33.25 -26.00
N ALA A 147 50.25 34.43 -25.40
CA ALA A 147 51.17 35.02 -24.44
C ALA A 147 50.93 34.58 -22.98
N ALA A 148 49.86 33.84 -22.69
CA ALA A 148 49.54 33.35 -21.34
C ALA A 148 49.52 31.80 -21.30
N ALA A 149 50.70 31.18 -21.29
CA ALA A 149 50.87 29.80 -20.85
C ALA A 149 51.05 29.78 -19.31
N PRO A 150 50.40 28.86 -18.57
CA PRO A 150 50.44 28.83 -17.11
C PRO A 150 51.73 28.17 -16.59
N SER A 151 52.33 28.80 -15.60
CA SER A 151 53.33 28.20 -14.72
C SER A 151 52.64 27.36 -13.64
N SER A 152 52.66 26.02 -13.75
CA SER A 152 52.81 25.06 -12.62
C SER A 152 52.50 23.60 -13.02
N GLN A 153 53.57 22.82 -13.13
CA GLN A 153 53.81 21.44 -12.66
C GLN A 153 52.89 20.26 -13.05
N ALA A 154 53.56 19.26 -13.65
CA ALA A 154 53.18 17.86 -13.69
C ALA A 154 53.66 17.15 -12.41
N ASP A 155 52.83 16.26 -11.87
CA ASP A 155 53.25 15.11 -11.08
C ASP A 155 52.57 13.88 -11.70
N ASP A 156 53.35 13.09 -12.42
CA ASP A 156 53.00 11.73 -12.86
C ASP A 156 53.37 10.74 -11.73
N MET A 157 52.43 9.92 -11.27
CA MET A 157 52.71 8.67 -10.56
C MET A 157 52.13 7.51 -11.36
N GLU A 158 52.98 6.55 -11.68
CA GLU A 158 52.77 5.33 -12.44
C GLU A 158 52.40 4.19 -11.47
N ASP A 159 51.38 3.38 -11.76
CA ASP A 159 51.27 2.01 -11.22
C ASP A 159 50.51 1.07 -12.17
N GLY A 160 51.23 0.06 -12.67
CA GLY A 160 50.78 -1.33 -12.67
C GLY A 160 49.75 -1.79 -13.70
N SER A 161 50.23 -2.25 -14.86
CA SER A 161 49.50 -3.14 -15.78
C SER A 161 49.36 -4.56 -15.23
N ASP A 162 48.17 -5.17 -15.32
CA ASP A 162 48.01 -6.62 -15.48
C ASP A 162 46.76 -6.91 -16.33
N GLU A 163 46.99 -7.33 -17.58
CA GLU A 163 45.96 -7.84 -18.49
C GLU A 163 45.91 -9.38 -18.37
N GLY A 164 44.81 -9.90 -17.79
CA GLY A 164 44.44 -11.30 -17.88
C GLY A 164 43.32 -11.50 -18.90
N ASN A 165 43.69 -11.90 -20.12
CA ASN A 165 42.81 -12.32 -21.20
C ASN A 165 42.27 -13.75 -20.99
N TYR A 166 40.94 -13.94 -21.04
CA TYR A 166 40.29 -15.21 -21.41
C TYR A 166 39.03 -14.87 -22.21
N GLU A 167 39.08 -15.13 -23.52
CA GLU A 167 37.94 -15.11 -24.45
C GLU A 167 37.12 -16.41 -24.37
N ASP A 168 35.95 -16.34 -25.02
CA ASP A 168 35.06 -17.42 -25.49
C ASP A 168 33.96 -17.82 -24.48
N GLY A 169 32.66 -17.69 -24.74
CA GLY A 169 31.91 -17.61 -25.99
C GLY A 169 30.71 -18.55 -25.89
N SER A 170 29.57 -18.11 -26.41
CA SER A 170 28.35 -18.86 -26.79
C SER A 170 27.09 -18.76 -25.92
N ASP A 171 26.02 -18.54 -26.69
CA ASP A 171 24.61 -18.33 -26.39
C ASP A 171 23.91 -19.46 -25.61
N ALA A 172 22.82 -19.12 -24.90
CA ALA A 172 21.51 -19.74 -25.11
C ALA A 172 20.42 -19.01 -24.31
N GLU A 173 19.33 -18.68 -25.00
CA GLU A 173 18.01 -18.43 -24.43
C GLU A 173 17.53 -19.61 -23.55
N GLU A 174 16.73 -19.34 -22.52
CA GLU A 174 15.31 -19.74 -22.47
C GLU A 174 14.65 -19.29 -21.16
N GLY A 175 13.36 -18.98 -21.26
CA GLY A 175 12.54 -18.49 -20.15
C GLY A 175 11.85 -19.60 -19.34
N MET A 176 10.82 -19.14 -18.61
CA MET A 176 9.86 -19.89 -17.78
C MET A 176 10.44 -20.46 -16.48
N GLU A 177 9.76 -20.51 -15.34
CA GLU A 177 8.48 -20.01 -14.83
C GLU A 177 8.59 -20.25 -13.31
N GLU A 178 8.01 -19.37 -12.50
CA GLU A 178 7.04 -19.67 -11.42
C GLU A 178 6.57 -18.35 -10.76
#